data_AF-A0A1F9GL93-F1
#
_entry.id   AF-A0A1F9GL93-F1
#
_cell.length_a   1.000
_cell.length_b   1.000
_cell.length_c   1.000
_cell.angle_alpha   90.00
_cell.angle_beta   90.00
_cell.angle_gamma   90.00
#
_symmetry.space_group_name_H-M   'P 1'
#
loop_
_entity.id
_entity.type
_entity.pdbx_description
1 polymer ?
#
loop_
_entity_poly.entity_id
_entity_poly.type
_entity_poly.pdbx_seq_one_letter_code
_entity_poly.pdbx_strand_id
1 'polypeptide(L)'
;MRDAGFTRQERDIILWLRFLGACFLILGVLFTAKPNYLLQYMDNIGFVFFNFRSAPLENPRYEIWWILSLGLMACLAYASLQAQFDWLRNQHLVPIIIIAKAVSTLGFLSLTLFHPTHFFYIVGAVVDGVICLTTTYAHIKATKSRPF
;
A
#
# COMPACT_ATOMS: atom_id res chain seq x y z
N MET A 1 -20.80 12.93 -18.35
CA MET A 1 -21.96 12.43 -17.58
C MET A 1 -21.84 10.91 -17.39
N ARG A 2 -20.91 10.44 -16.55
CA ARG A 2 -20.66 8.99 -16.30
C ARG A 2 -21.08 8.53 -14.89
N ASP A 3 -21.68 9.41 -14.10
CA ASP A 3 -21.93 9.19 -12.67
C ASP A 3 -23.38 8.88 -12.30
N ALA A 4 -24.28 8.76 -13.30
CA ALA A 4 -25.73 8.74 -13.08
C ALA A 4 -26.28 7.45 -12.43
N GLY A 5 -25.44 6.48 -12.07
CA GLY A 5 -25.87 5.21 -11.48
C GLY A 5 -25.03 4.70 -10.30
N PHE A 6 -24.08 5.48 -9.77
CA PHE A 6 -23.25 5.06 -8.64
C PHE A 6 -23.78 5.59 -7.31
N THR A 7 -23.83 4.74 -6.29
CA THR A 7 -24.12 5.17 -4.92
C THR A 7 -22.98 6.03 -4.39
N ARG A 8 -23.23 6.85 -3.36
CA ARG A 8 -22.19 7.67 -2.72
C ARG A 8 -20.99 6.81 -2.26
N GLN A 9 -21.28 5.60 -1.79
CA GLN A 9 -20.28 4.67 -1.27
C GLN A 9 -19.39 4.10 -2.38
N GLU A 10 -19.94 3.88 -3.57
CA GLU A 10 -19.19 3.48 -4.76
C GLU A 10 -18.26 4.60 -5.24
N ARG A 11 -18.73 5.86 -5.22
CA ARG A 11 -17.89 7.01 -5.58
C ARG A 11 -16.72 7.18 -4.61
N ASP A 12 -16.98 6.99 -3.31
CA ASP A 12 -15.95 7.11 -2.28
C ASP A 12 -14.83 6.06 -2.48
N ILE A 13 -15.19 4.79 -2.74
CA ILE A 13 -14.18 3.74 -3.01
C ILE A 13 -13.45 3.97 -4.34
N ILE A 14 -14.12 4.43 -5.38
CA ILE A 14 -13.47 4.75 -6.66
C ILE A 14 -12.43 5.85 -6.47
N LEU A 15 -12.76 6.92 -5.74
CA LEU A 15 -11.83 7.99 -5.40
C LEU A 15 -10.66 7.47 -4.56
N TRP A 16 -10.94 6.60 -3.58
CA TRP A 16 -9.90 5.97 -2.76
C TRP A 16 -8.95 5.10 -3.59
N LEU A 17 -9.48 4.27 -4.50
CA LEU A 17 -8.69 3.45 -5.40
C LEU A 17 -7.87 4.28 -6.38
N ARG A 18 -8.40 5.41 -6.85
CA ARG A 18 -7.66 6.36 -7.68
C ARG A 18 -6.45 6.93 -6.95
N PHE A 19 -6.66 7.35 -5.70
CA PHE A 19 -5.60 7.84 -4.85
C PHE A 19 -4.54 6.76 -4.60
N LEU A 20 -4.97 5.55 -4.22
CA LEU A 20 -4.06 4.43 -4.00
C LEU A 20 -3.27 4.06 -5.25
N GLY A 21 -3.92 3.99 -6.42
CA GLY A 21 -3.25 3.67 -7.68
C GLY A 21 -2.17 4.69 -8.05
N ALA A 22 -2.46 5.99 -7.86
CA ALA A 22 -1.46 7.04 -8.04
C ALA A 22 -0.29 6.89 -7.05
N CYS A 23 -0.58 6.64 -5.77
CA CYS A 23 0.43 6.41 -4.74
C CYS A 23 1.32 5.21 -5.07
N PHE A 24 0.76 4.08 -5.51
CA PHE A 24 1.52 2.89 -5.88
C PHE A 24 2.42 3.13 -7.08
N LEU A 25 1.97 3.88 -8.10
CA LEU A 25 2.82 4.27 -9.22
C LEU A 25 3.98 5.17 -8.80
N ILE A 26 3.67 6.23 -8.04
CA ILE A 26 4.69 7.18 -7.56
C ILE A 26 5.72 6.47 -6.70
N LEU A 27 5.28 5.63 -5.76
CA LEU A 27 6.18 4.87 -4.90
C LEU A 27 7.00 3.86 -5.72
N GLY A 28 6.40 3.15 -6.68
CA GLY A 28 7.15 2.25 -7.57
C GLY A 28 8.27 2.96 -8.34
N VAL A 29 8.02 4.16 -8.85
CA VAL A 29 9.02 4.99 -9.53
C VAL A 29 10.08 5.52 -8.56
N LEU A 30 9.69 5.95 -7.36
CA LEU A 30 10.66 6.44 -6.37
C LEU A 30 11.55 5.30 -5.85
N PHE A 31 11.00 4.12 -5.62
CA PHE A 31 11.74 2.93 -5.19
C PHE A 31 12.73 2.44 -6.25
N THR A 32 12.45 2.63 -7.54
CA THR A 32 13.42 2.30 -8.59
C THR A 32 14.50 3.35 -8.74
N ALA A 33 14.13 4.63 -8.66
CA ALA A 33 15.08 5.70 -8.87
C ALA A 33 16.08 5.82 -7.71
N LYS A 34 15.61 5.77 -6.46
CA LYS A 34 16.43 6.01 -5.26
C LYS A 34 15.95 5.21 -4.04
N PRO A 35 16.10 3.88 -4.04
CA PRO A 35 15.65 3.01 -2.95
C PRO A 35 16.35 3.31 -1.61
N ASN A 36 17.67 3.46 -1.62
CA ASN A 36 18.45 3.75 -0.40
C ASN A 36 18.07 5.09 0.24
N TYR A 37 17.73 6.09 -0.59
CA TYR A 37 17.34 7.40 -0.10
C TYR A 37 16.01 7.34 0.67
N LEU A 38 15.03 6.58 0.17
CA LEU A 38 13.74 6.41 0.85
C LEU A 38 13.91 5.74 2.22
N LEU A 39 14.69 4.66 2.29
CA LEU A 39 14.93 3.95 3.53
C LEU A 39 15.65 4.83 4.57
N GLN A 40 16.71 5.53 4.15
CA GLN A 40 17.42 6.47 5.02
C GLN A 40 16.52 7.62 5.49
N TYR A 41 15.65 8.13 4.61
CA TYR A 41 14.70 9.18 4.97
C TYR A 41 13.70 8.72 6.02
N MET A 42 13.19 7.49 5.92
CA MET A 42 12.29 6.90 6.91
C MET A 42 12.97 6.69 8.27
N ASP A 43 14.22 6.22 8.28
CA ASP A 43 14.97 6.06 9.53
C ASP A 43 15.31 7.43 10.16
N ASN A 44 15.61 8.46 9.36
CA ASN A 44 15.82 9.83 9.84
C ASN A 44 14.56 10.41 10.49
N ILE A 45 13.37 10.14 9.97
CA ILE A 45 12.11 10.52 10.61
C ILE A 45 11.99 9.82 11.98
N GLY A 46 12.29 8.52 12.04
CA GLY A 46 12.30 7.76 13.30
C GLY A 46 13.26 8.34 14.33
N PHE A 47 14.44 8.76 13.89
CA PHE A 47 15.41 9.41 14.76
C PHE A 47 14.92 10.78 15.27
N VAL A 48 14.41 11.64 14.39
CA VAL A 48 13.98 13.00 14.77
C VAL A 48 12.77 13.00 15.69
N PHE A 49 11.77 12.15 15.43
CA PHE A 49 10.52 12.16 16.19
C PHE A 49 10.52 11.22 17.40
N PHE A 50 11.20 10.08 17.31
CA PHE A 50 11.14 9.03 18.34
C PHE A 50 12.51 8.71 18.96
N ASN A 51 13.57 9.44 18.59
CA ASN A 51 14.96 9.16 18.99
C ASN A 51 15.38 7.70 18.72
N PHE A 52 14.78 7.09 17.69
CA PHE A 52 15.02 5.70 17.34
C PHE A 52 16.34 5.59 16.59
N ARG A 53 17.34 4.92 17.18
CA ARG A 53 18.64 4.70 16.54
C ARG A 53 18.59 3.44 15.70
N SER A 54 18.38 3.61 14.40
CA SER A 54 18.48 2.50 13.45
C SER A 54 19.93 2.12 13.18
N ALA A 55 20.18 0.81 13.03
CA ALA A 55 21.50 0.32 12.63
C ALA A 55 21.83 0.83 11.21
N PRO A 56 23.11 1.04 10.87
CA PRO A 56 23.49 1.42 9.51
C PRO A 56 22.99 0.37 8.52
N LEU A 57 22.39 0.83 7.42
CA LEU A 57 21.96 -0.03 6.31
C LEU A 57 23.21 -0.66 5.67
N GLU A 58 23.52 -1.91 6.02
CA GLU A 58 24.50 -2.71 5.27
C GLU A 58 23.93 -3.00 3.87
N ASN A 59 24.67 -2.72 2.80
CA ASN A 59 24.26 -3.03 1.42
C ASN A 59 25.35 -3.86 0.75
N PRO A 60 25.01 -4.97 0.05
CA PRO A 60 24.37 -4.84 -1.27
C PRO A 60 23.41 -5.98 -1.73
N ARG A 61 22.78 -6.79 -0.84
CA ARG A 61 22.01 -7.99 -1.29
C ARG A 61 20.50 -7.81 -1.48
N TYR A 62 20.00 -6.58 -1.65
CA TYR A 62 18.55 -6.31 -1.68
C TYR A 62 17.93 -6.07 -3.07
N GLU A 63 18.70 -6.13 -4.14
CA GLU A 63 18.22 -5.82 -5.50
C GLU A 63 17.04 -6.71 -5.94
N ILE A 64 17.06 -8.00 -5.59
CA ILE A 64 15.96 -8.93 -5.87
C ILE A 64 14.66 -8.46 -5.20
N TRP A 65 14.75 -7.98 -3.96
CA TRP A 65 13.60 -7.48 -3.21
C TRP A 65 13.04 -6.19 -3.79
N TRP A 66 13.88 -5.37 -4.42
CA TRP A 66 13.44 -4.16 -5.11
C TRP A 66 12.63 -4.48 -6.36
N ILE A 67 13.09 -5.45 -7.16
CA ILE A 67 12.35 -5.92 -8.35
C ILE A 67 11.00 -6.49 -7.93
N LEU A 68 10.96 -7.31 -6.86
CA LEU A 68 9.72 -7.86 -6.32
C LEU A 68 8.78 -6.75 -5.84
N SER A 69 9.31 -5.76 -5.12
CA SER A 69 8.53 -4.62 -4.61
C SER A 69 7.95 -3.79 -5.75
N LEU A 70 8.73 -3.53 -6.81
CA LEU A 70 8.22 -2.83 -7.99
C LEU A 70 7.13 -3.64 -8.68
N GLY A 71 7.34 -4.94 -8.90
CA GLY A 71 6.34 -5.82 -9.52
C GLY A 71 5.02 -5.78 -8.75
N LEU A 72 5.09 -5.86 -7.41
CA LEU A 72 3.93 -5.75 -6.56
C LEU A 72 3.24 -4.37 -6.68
N MET A 73 4.01 -3.28 -6.62
CA MET A 73 3.45 -1.92 -6.77
C MET A 73 2.77 -1.72 -8.13
N ALA A 74 3.35 -2.25 -9.21
CA ALA A 74 2.76 -2.22 -10.55
C ALA A 74 1.45 -3.03 -10.63
N CYS A 75 1.42 -4.23 -10.04
CA CYS A 75 0.21 -5.05 -9.97
C CYS A 75 -0.90 -4.38 -9.15
N LEU A 76 -0.56 -3.77 -8.02
CA LEU A 76 -1.52 -3.04 -7.18
C LEU A 76 -2.03 -1.77 -7.86
N ALA A 77 -1.15 -1.03 -8.53
CA ALA A 77 -1.53 0.10 -9.37
C ALA A 77 -2.49 -0.35 -10.49
N TYR A 78 -2.17 -1.42 -11.20
CA TYR A 78 -3.04 -1.95 -12.24
C TYR A 78 -4.41 -2.37 -11.68
N ALA A 79 -4.44 -3.13 -10.58
CA ALA A 79 -5.68 -3.58 -9.96
C ALA A 79 -6.56 -2.40 -9.51
N SER A 80 -5.95 -1.38 -8.89
CA SER A 80 -6.67 -0.18 -8.46
C SER A 80 -7.17 0.65 -9.63
N LEU A 81 -6.36 0.83 -10.69
CA LEU A 81 -6.76 1.53 -11.91
C LEU A 81 -7.90 0.80 -12.63
N GLN A 82 -7.84 -0.53 -12.77
CA GLN A 82 -8.90 -1.30 -13.40
C GLN A 82 -10.20 -1.29 -12.59
N ALA A 83 -10.09 -1.39 -11.25
CA ALA A 83 -11.24 -1.33 -10.36
C ALA A 83 -11.93 0.04 -10.36
N GLN A 84 -11.19 1.16 -10.49
CA GLN A 84 -11.81 2.48 -10.60
C GLN A 84 -12.48 2.73 -11.96
N PHE A 85 -11.97 2.16 -13.06
CA PHE A 85 -12.49 2.43 -14.40
C PHE A 85 -13.86 1.80 -14.63
N ASP A 86 -14.05 0.58 -14.13
CA ASP A 86 -15.31 -0.14 -14.20
C ASP A 86 -15.55 -0.92 -12.90
N TRP A 87 -16.04 -0.21 -11.88
CA TRP A 87 -16.27 -0.76 -10.54
C TRP A 87 -17.15 -2.01 -10.56
N LEU A 88 -18.25 -1.98 -11.33
CA LEU A 88 -19.24 -3.06 -11.31
C LEU A 88 -18.67 -4.37 -11.84
N ARG A 89 -17.84 -4.29 -12.87
CA ARG A 89 -17.19 -5.45 -13.46
C ARG A 89 -15.95 -5.89 -12.68
N ASN A 90 -15.20 -4.94 -12.14
CA ASN A 90 -13.85 -5.18 -11.61
C ASN A 90 -13.73 -5.12 -10.09
N GLN A 91 -14.84 -5.00 -9.34
CA GLN A 91 -14.84 -5.02 -7.86
C GLN A 91 -14.13 -6.24 -7.25
N HIS A 92 -14.08 -7.36 -7.98
CA HIS A 92 -13.39 -8.58 -7.57
C HIS A 92 -11.86 -8.44 -7.49
N LEU A 93 -11.28 -7.36 -8.02
CA LEU A 93 -9.85 -7.07 -7.91
C LEU A 93 -9.47 -6.41 -6.57
N VAL A 94 -10.42 -5.79 -5.86
CA VAL A 94 -10.14 -5.12 -4.57
C VAL A 94 -9.70 -6.09 -3.47
N PRO A 95 -10.29 -7.30 -3.32
CA PRO A 95 -9.77 -8.30 -2.40
C PRO A 95 -8.29 -8.63 -2.60
N ILE A 96 -7.77 -8.59 -3.84
CA ILE A 96 -6.35 -8.83 -4.13
C ILE A 96 -5.48 -7.76 -3.47
N ILE A 97 -5.89 -6.49 -3.54
CA ILE A 97 -5.21 -5.36 -2.90
C ILE A 97 -5.22 -5.53 -1.37
N ILE A 98 -6.36 -5.92 -0.81
CA ILE A 98 -6.53 -6.15 0.63
C ILE A 98 -5.60 -7.28 1.11
N ILE A 99 -5.61 -8.42 0.42
CA ILE A 99 -4.77 -9.58 0.77
C ILE A 99 -3.29 -9.19 0.69
N ALA A 100 -2.86 -8.54 -0.39
CA ALA A 100 -1.48 -8.11 -0.54
C ALA A 100 -1.03 -7.20 0.61
N LYS A 101 -1.87 -6.25 1.01
CA LYS A 101 -1.57 -5.33 2.13
C LYS A 101 -1.63 -6.02 3.49
N ALA A 102 -2.55 -6.97 3.70
CA ALA A 102 -2.59 -7.79 4.91
C ALA A 102 -1.31 -8.63 5.07
N VAL A 103 -0.87 -9.30 4.00
CA VAL A 103 0.37 -10.10 3.99
C VAL A 103 1.59 -9.21 4.26
N SER A 104 1.67 -8.04 3.62
CA SER A 104 2.76 -7.08 3.85
C SER A 104 2.77 -6.56 5.28
N THR A 105 1.60 -6.25 5.85
CA THR A 105 1.47 -5.82 7.26
C THR A 105 1.96 -6.90 8.21
N LEU A 106 1.57 -8.16 8.00
CA LEU A 106 2.04 -9.29 8.80
C LEU A 106 3.55 -9.52 8.64
N GLY A 107 4.08 -9.36 7.43
CA GLY A 107 5.52 -9.44 7.16
C GLY A 107 6.32 -8.36 7.87
N PHE A 108 5.85 -7.11 7.86
CA PHE A 108 6.50 -6.03 8.60
C PHE A 108 6.38 -6.20 10.12
N LEU A 109 5.24 -6.67 10.62
CA LEU A 109 5.06 -6.96 12.04
C LEU A 109 5.96 -8.11 12.50
N SER A 110 6.08 -9.18 11.73
CA SER A 110 6.97 -10.29 12.09
C SER A 110 8.44 -9.83 12.10
N LEU A 111 8.87 -9.07 11.09
CA LEU A 111 10.23 -8.50 11.06
C LEU A 111 10.48 -7.54 12.23
N THR A 112 9.49 -6.76 12.63
CA THR A 112 9.60 -5.88 13.81
C THR A 112 9.81 -6.69 15.10
N LEU A 113 9.16 -7.85 15.23
CA LEU A 113 9.28 -8.72 16.41
C LEU A 113 10.61 -9.48 16.46
N PHE A 114 11.11 -9.95 15.31
CA PHE A 114 12.33 -10.76 15.24
C PHE A 114 13.62 -9.92 15.05
N HIS A 115 13.52 -8.76 14.39
CA HIS A 115 14.63 -7.88 14.07
C HIS A 115 14.25 -6.39 14.26
N PRO A 116 14.16 -5.91 15.52
CA PRO A 116 13.73 -4.54 15.85
C PRO A 116 14.76 -3.45 15.51
N THR A 117 15.72 -3.72 14.62
CA THR A 117 16.88 -2.85 14.36
C THR A 117 16.56 -1.64 13.48
N HIS A 118 15.43 -1.64 12.77
CA HIS A 118 15.08 -0.59 11.84
C HIS A 118 13.67 -0.05 12.04
N PHE A 119 13.56 1.27 12.04
CA PHE A 119 12.29 1.96 12.27
C PHE A 119 11.34 1.80 11.08
N PHE A 120 11.87 1.67 9.87
CA PHE A 120 11.07 1.52 8.66
C PHE A 120 10.15 0.27 8.68
N TYR A 121 10.47 -0.80 9.44
CA TYR A 121 9.57 -1.94 9.59
C TYR A 121 8.29 -1.58 10.34
N ILE A 122 8.39 -0.77 11.39
CA ILE A 122 7.23 -0.28 12.17
C ILE A 122 6.38 0.63 11.28
N VAL A 123 7.02 1.56 10.57
CA VAL A 123 6.32 2.48 9.67
C VAL A 123 5.62 1.70 8.55
N GLY A 124 6.29 0.71 7.97
CA GLY A 124 5.72 -0.18 6.95
C GLY A 124 4.48 -0.92 7.47
N ALA A 125 4.56 -1.52 8.66
CA ALA A 125 3.43 -2.20 9.29
C ALA A 125 2.24 -1.26 9.53
N VAL A 126 2.49 -0.05 10.05
CA VAL A 126 1.42 0.92 10.33
C VAL A 126 0.78 1.43 9.03
N VAL A 127 1.59 1.82 8.04
CA VAL A 127 1.09 2.34 6.76
C VAL A 127 0.30 1.28 6.01
N ASP A 128 0.86 0.08 5.85
CA ASP A 128 0.17 -1.00 5.14
C ASP A 128 -1.07 -1.49 5.90
N GLY A 129 -1.03 -1.50 7.23
CA GLY A 129 -2.16 -1.83 8.08
C GLY A 129 -3.32 -0.84 7.91
N VAL A 130 -3.02 0.47 7.91
CA VAL A 130 -4.03 1.52 7.68
C VAL A 130 -4.62 1.39 6.27
N ILE A 131 -3.79 1.18 5.25
CA ILE A 131 -4.27 0.96 3.87
C ILE A 131 -5.18 -0.26 3.80
N CYS A 132 -4.78 -1.38 4.43
CA CYS A 132 -5.58 -2.61 4.46
C CYS A 132 -6.95 -2.38 5.11
N LEU A 133 -6.99 -1.75 6.29
CA LEU A 133 -8.22 -1.51 7.05
C LEU A 133 -9.16 -0.54 6.33
N THR A 134 -8.63 0.59 5.86
CA THR A 134 -9.43 1.61 5.14
C THR A 134 -10.00 1.05 3.84
N THR A 135 -9.22 0.29 3.09
CA THR A 135 -9.66 -0.34 1.83
C THR A 135 -10.71 -1.42 2.09
N THR A 136 -10.53 -2.25 3.12
CA THR A 136 -11.52 -3.26 3.53
C THR A 136 -12.83 -2.62 3.95
N TYR A 137 -12.77 -1.58 4.78
CA TYR A 137 -13.95 -0.84 5.23
C TYR A 137 -14.70 -0.22 4.05
N ALA A 138 -13.99 0.45 3.14
CA ALA A 138 -14.58 1.04 1.94
C ALA A 138 -15.21 -0.04 1.04
N HIS A 139 -14.54 -1.19 0.88
CA HIS A 139 -15.02 -2.29 0.04
C HIS A 139 -16.32 -2.89 0.56
N ILE A 140 -16.36 -3.26 1.84
CA ILE A 140 -17.56 -3.82 2.48
C ILE A 140 -18.74 -2.84 2.36
N LYS A 141 -18.48 -1.55 2.57
CA LYS A 141 -19.51 -0.51 2.48
C LYS A 141 -20.05 -0.41 1.05
N ALA A 142 -19.18 -0.32 0.05
CA ALA A 142 -19.57 -0.25 -1.36
C ALA A 142 -20.36 -1.50 -1.81
N THR A 143 -19.93 -2.71 -1.43
CA THR A 143 -20.62 -3.96 -1.79
C THR A 143 -21.98 -4.09 -1.13
N LYS A 144 -22.14 -3.69 0.14
CA LYS A 144 -23.44 -3.70 0.84
C LYS A 144 -24.41 -2.64 0.31
N SER A 145 -23.92 -1.61 -0.36
CA SER A 145 -24.73 -0.49 -0.86
C SER A 145 -25.72 -0.90 -1.96
N ARG A 146 -25.45 -2.01 -2.65
CA ARG A 146 -26.34 -2.62 -3.62
C ARG A 146 -26.87 -3.94 -3.04
N PRO A 147 -28.05 -3.97 -2.39
CA PRO A 147 -28.76 -5.22 -2.26
C PRO A 147 -29.07 -5.72 -3.69
N PHE A 148 -28.69 -6.96 -3.98
CA PHE A 148 -29.10 -7.65 -5.22
C PHE A 148 -30.63 -7.74 -5.30
#